data_AF-A0A1F4HAJ4-F1
#
_entry.id   AF-A0A1F4HAJ4-F1
#
_cell.length_a   1.000
_cell.length_b   1.000
_cell.length_c   1.000
_cell.angle_alpha   90.00
_cell.angle_beta   90.00
_cell.angle_gamma   90.00
#
_symmetry.space_group_name_H-M   'P 1'
#
loop_
_entity.id
_entity.type
_entity.pdbx_description
1 polymer ?
#
loop_
_entity_poly.entity_id
_entity_poly.type
_entity_poly.pdbx_seq_one_letter_code
_entity_poly.pdbx_strand_id
1 'polypeptide(L)'
;MNAIEELRQCPDVATLKPALRKLCEKFGRIASLDVLTAMHEGTKQAICFLRLDSPEREEELMKTLGVGRFGGEVVFVIDLNVPLTSQDAGPSSQWAEFEDFE
;
A
#
# COMPACT_ATOMS: atom_id res chain seq x y z
N MET A 1 10.30 18.66 -1.80
CA MET A 1 10.20 17.38 -2.54
C MET A 1 9.38 16.44 -1.67
N ASN A 2 8.13 16.16 -2.05
CA ASN A 2 7.30 15.18 -1.35
C ASN A 2 7.76 13.78 -1.76
N ALA A 3 8.60 13.17 -0.95
CA ALA A 3 9.05 11.78 -1.13
C ALA A 3 7.89 10.81 -1.36
N ILE A 4 6.72 11.10 -0.79
CA ILE A 4 5.51 10.28 -0.93
C ILE A 4 4.92 10.34 -2.35
N GLU A 5 5.07 11.45 -3.08
CA GLU A 5 4.55 11.58 -4.44
C GLU A 5 5.33 10.68 -5.42
N GLU A 6 6.64 10.50 -5.21
CA GLU A 6 7.43 9.55 -5.99
C GLU A 6 6.98 8.10 -5.76
N LEU A 7 6.56 7.77 -4.54
CA LEU A 7 6.04 6.45 -4.21
C LEU A 7 4.66 6.19 -4.83
N ARG A 8 3.83 7.23 -5.00
CA ARG A 8 2.53 7.14 -5.72
C ARG A 8 2.67 6.79 -7.20
N GLN A 9 3.85 6.97 -7.79
CA GLN A 9 4.11 6.58 -9.18
C GLN A 9 4.36 5.07 -9.33
N CYS A 10 4.47 4.33 -8.21
CA CYS A 10 4.68 2.89 -8.25
C CYS A 10 3.36 2.17 -8.62
N PRO A 11 3.32 1.38 -9.71
CA PRO A 11 2.10 0.68 -10.13
C PRO A 11 1.75 -0.48 -9.19
N ASP A 12 2.74 -1.09 -8.54
CA ASP A 12 2.54 -2.30 -7.73
C ASP A 12 3.46 -2.37 -6.50
N VAL A 13 3.12 -3.26 -5.57
CA VAL A 13 3.93 -3.55 -4.36
C VAL A 13 5.35 -3.97 -4.71
N ALA A 14 5.54 -4.69 -5.81
CA ALA A 14 6.85 -5.14 -6.28
C ALA A 14 7.80 -3.98 -6.60
N THR A 15 7.25 -2.86 -7.10
CA THR A 15 8.01 -1.62 -7.35
C THR A 15 8.05 -0.70 -6.14
N LEU A 16 7.01 -0.72 -5.30
CA LEU A 16 6.90 0.12 -4.12
C LEU A 16 7.88 -0.30 -3.01
N LYS A 17 8.02 -1.60 -2.73
CA LYS A 17 8.96 -2.13 -1.72
C LYS A 17 10.41 -1.66 -1.94
N PRO A 18 11.03 -1.83 -3.13
CA PRO A 18 12.40 -1.40 -3.34
C PRO A 18 12.54 0.13 -3.32
N ALA A 19 11.56 0.88 -3.82
CA ALA A 19 11.56 2.34 -3.73
C ALA A 19 11.53 2.81 -2.27
N LEU A 20 10.68 2.21 -1.44
CA LEU A 20 10.62 2.45 -0.01
C LEU A 20 11.93 2.10 0.69
N ARG A 21 12.51 0.95 0.36
CA ARG A 21 13.80 0.55 0.95
C ARG A 21 14.89 1.59 0.64
N LYS A 22 15.02 1.99 -0.61
CA LYS A 22 15.99 2.98 -1.06
C LYS A 22 15.78 4.35 -0.42
N LEU A 23 14.52 4.72 -0.18
CA LEU A 23 14.19 5.95 0.54
C LEU A 23 14.62 5.86 2.01
N CYS A 24 14.27 4.76 2.68
CA CYS A 24 14.55 4.54 4.09
C CYS A 24 16.05 4.36 4.36
N GLU A 25 16.84 3.82 3.42
CA GLU A 25 18.31 3.73 3.53
C GLU A 25 18.98 5.09 3.80
N LYS A 26 18.36 6.21 3.37
CA LYS A 26 18.88 7.55 3.65
C LYS A 26 18.72 7.97 5.12
N PHE A 27 17.76 7.38 5.82
CA PHE A 27 17.44 7.68 7.21
C PHE A 27 18.07 6.67 8.16
N GLY A 28 18.13 5.40 7.77
CA GLY A 28 18.73 4.36 8.59
C GLY A 28 18.40 2.95 8.13
N ARG A 29 18.66 1.98 9.02
CA ARG A 29 18.35 0.58 8.76
C ARG A 29 16.88 0.32 9.04
N ILE A 30 16.24 -0.36 8.10
CA ILE A 30 14.86 -0.82 8.25
C ILE A 30 14.86 -2.05 9.15
N ALA A 31 14.14 -1.95 10.27
CA ALA A 31 13.90 -3.07 11.18
C ALA A 31 12.76 -3.96 10.66
N SER A 32 11.67 -3.36 10.19
CA SER A 32 10.57 -4.07 9.52
C SER A 32 9.96 -3.24 8.40
N LEU A 33 9.50 -3.92 7.34
CA LEU A 33 8.75 -3.32 6.23
C LEU A 33 7.71 -4.31 5.73
N ASP A 34 6.46 -4.02 6.06
CA ASP A 34 5.28 -4.76 5.65
C ASP A 34 4.42 -3.89 4.73
N VAL A 35 3.87 -4.51 3.68
CA VAL A 35 3.01 -3.82 2.72
C VAL A 35 1.78 -4.68 2.51
N LEU A 36 0.63 -4.15 2.91
CA LEU A 36 -0.68 -4.76 2.72
C LEU A 36 -1.38 -4.10 1.55
N THR A 37 -2.03 -4.88 0.70
CA THR A 37 -2.88 -4.35 -0.36
C THR A 37 -4.33 -4.48 0.02
N ALA A 38 -5.08 -3.39 -0.08
CA ALA A 38 -6.52 -3.35 0.10
C ALA A 38 -7.18 -2.88 -1.20
N MET A 39 -8.38 -3.37 -1.50
CA MET A 39 -9.21 -2.85 -2.58
C MET A 39 -10.27 -1.96 -1.92
N HIS A 40 -10.23 -0.65 -2.19
CA HIS A 40 -11.18 0.31 -1.62
C HIS A 40 -11.82 1.10 -2.76
N GLU A 41 -13.15 1.00 -2.88
CA GLU A 41 -13.95 1.72 -3.89
C GLU A 41 -13.43 1.57 -5.33
N GLY A 42 -12.99 0.37 -5.71
CA GLY A 42 -12.46 0.12 -7.06
C GLY A 42 -10.99 0.52 -7.26
N THR A 43 -10.36 1.13 -6.25
CA THR A 43 -8.94 1.52 -6.26
C THR A 43 -8.14 0.57 -5.39
N LYS A 44 -7.02 0.06 -5.91
CA LYS A 44 -6.09 -0.74 -5.11
C LYS A 44 -5.21 0.19 -4.29
N GLN A 45 -5.23 0.06 -2.98
CA GLN A 45 -4.41 0.83 -2.05
C GLN A 45 -3.34 -0.07 -1.43
N ALA A 46 -2.15 0.46 -1.24
CA ALA A 46 -1.06 -0.15 -0.49
C ALA A 46 -0.90 0.56 0.86
N ILE A 47 -1.15 -0.18 1.93
CA ILE A 47 -0.89 0.25 3.31
C ILE A 47 0.51 -0.24 3.67
N CYS A 48 1.42 0.69 3.89
CA CYS A 48 2.81 0.38 4.21
C CYS A 48 3.05 0.60 5.70
N PHE A 49 3.58 -0.41 6.36
CA PHE A 49 4.03 -0.41 7.74
C PHE A 49 5.54 -0.46 7.73
N LEU A 50 6.17 0.56 8.31
CA LEU A 50 7.61 0.65 8.37
C LEU A 50 8.05 0.87 9.82
N ARG A 51 9.12 0.18 10.18
CA ARG A 51 9.85 0.38 11.42
C ARG A 51 11.33 0.54 11.15
N LEU A 52 11.94 1.59 11.70
CA LEU A 52 13.40 1.78 11.67
C LEU A 52 14.03 1.29 12.97
N ASP A 53 15.35 1.10 12.96
CA ASP A 53 16.09 0.69 14.17
C ASP A 53 16.13 1.78 15.25
N SER A 54 16.02 3.05 14.84
CA SER A 54 16.17 4.22 15.69
C SER A 54 14.91 5.08 15.66
N PRO A 55 14.29 5.41 16.82
CA PRO A 55 13.05 6.20 16.86
C PRO A 55 13.24 7.63 16.36
N GLU A 56 14.44 8.20 16.54
CA GLU A 56 14.80 9.53 16.03
C GLU A 56 14.72 9.57 14.49
N ARG A 57 15.14 8.49 13.83
CA ARG A 57 15.09 8.35 12.37
C ARG A 57 13.66 8.18 11.86
N GLU A 58 12.80 7.51 12.64
CA GLU A 58 11.38 7.42 12.31
C GLU A 58 10.74 8.82 12.30
N GLU A 59 11.13 9.69 13.23
CA GLU A 59 10.59 11.05 13.30
C GLU A 59 11.03 11.93 12.12
N GLU A 60 12.30 11.85 11.72
CA GLU A 60 12.79 12.51 10.50
C GLU A 60 12.07 12.01 9.24
N LEU A 61 11.86 10.69 9.15
CA LEU A 61 11.16 10.07 8.05
C LEU A 61 9.70 10.52 7.99
N MET A 62 9.00 10.56 9.13
CA MET A 62 7.62 11.03 9.22
C MET A 62 7.49 12.47 8.73
N LYS A 63 8.40 13.36 9.13
CA LYS A 63 8.44 14.76 8.65
C LYS A 63 8.70 14.84 7.15
N THR A 64 9.54 13.95 6.62
CA THR A 64 9.89 13.94 5.18
C THR A 64 8.78 13.38 4.30
N LEU A 65 8.11 12.33 4.75
CA LEU A 65 7.00 11.70 4.04
C LEU A 65 5.67 12.43 4.29
N GLY A 66 5.56 13.21 5.36
CA GLY A 66 4.31 13.86 5.79
C GLY A 66 3.29 12.86 6.35
N VAL A 67 3.77 11.80 7.02
CA VAL A 67 2.95 10.66 7.46
C VAL A 67 2.92 10.54 8.98
N GLY A 68 1.95 9.79 9.50
CA GLY A 68 1.75 9.59 10.93
C GLY A 68 2.34 8.27 11.47
N ARG A 69 2.38 8.17 12.79
CA ARG A 69 2.69 6.94 13.54
C ARG A 69 1.40 6.28 14.00
N PHE A 70 1.27 4.98 13.77
CA PHE A 70 0.17 4.18 14.30
C PHE A 70 0.72 2.95 15.01
N GLY A 71 0.27 2.68 16.24
CA GLY A 71 0.65 1.46 16.98
C GLY A 71 2.13 1.31 17.31
N GLY A 72 2.96 2.33 17.09
CA GLY A 72 4.42 2.25 17.25
C GLY A 72 5.19 2.15 15.93
N GLU A 73 4.51 2.14 14.80
CA GLU A 73 5.09 2.00 13.45
C GLU A 73 4.71 3.21 12.58
N VAL A 74 5.54 3.51 11.59
CA VAL A 74 5.24 4.53 10.58
C VAL A 74 4.29 3.91 9.57
N VAL A 75 3.07 4.46 9.46
CA VAL A 75 2.02 3.91 8.59
C VAL A 75 1.57 4.96 7.60
N PHE A 76 1.52 4.57 6.32
CA PHE A 76 1.03 5.42 5.24
C PHE A 76 0.32 4.61 4.17
N VAL A 77 -0.63 5.26 3.50
CA VAL A 77 -1.47 4.66 2.46
C VAL A 77 -1.14 5.31 1.13
N ILE A 78 -0.93 4.50 0.11
CA ILE A 78 -0.63 4.93 -1.25
C ILE A 78 -1.62 4.24 -2.19
N ASP A 79 -2.31 5.02 -3.02
CA ASP A 79 -3.09 4.47 -4.13
C ASP A 79 -2.14 3.89 -5.17
N LEU A 80 -2.28 2.59 -5.46
CA LEU A 80 -1.56 1.93 -6.54
C LEU A 80 -2.31 2.20 -7.84
N ASN A 81 -1.62 2.78 -8.81
CA ASN A 81 -2.15 2.99 -10.16
C ASN A 81 -2.10 1.68 -10.96
N VAL A 82 -2.72 0.63 -10.43
CA VAL A 82 -2.94 -0.59 -11.20
C VAL A 82 -3.90 -0.25 -12.34
N PRO A 83 -3.55 -0.47 -13.60
CA PRO A 83 -4.57 -0.53 -14.63
C PRO A 83 -5.55 -1.62 -14.19
N LEU A 84 -6.86 -1.32 -14.22
CA LEU A 84 -7.94 -2.29 -14.01
C LEU A 84 -7.90 -3.33 -15.13
N THR A 85 -6.90 -4.19 -15.16
CA THR A 85 -6.86 -5.41 -15.99
C THR A 85 -7.03 -6.60 -15.05
N SER A 86 -8.22 -6.67 -14.48
CA SER A 86 -8.86 -7.86 -13.92
C SER A 86 -10.34 -7.50 -13.96
N GLN A 87 -11.08 -7.70 -15.05
CA GLN A 87 -11.47 -9.03 -15.54
C GLN A 87 -11.50 -10.09 -14.43
N ASP A 88 -12.09 -9.76 -13.29
CA ASP A 88 -12.98 -10.72 -12.64
C ASP A 88 -14.40 -10.42 -13.15
N ALA A 89 -14.58 -10.73 -14.45
CA ALA A 89 -15.89 -10.90 -15.03
C ALA A 89 -16.32 -12.35 -14.73
N GLY A 90 -16.51 -12.66 -13.45
CA GLY A 90 -17.33 -13.78 -13.03
C GLY A 90 -18.72 -13.23 -12.75
N PRO A 91 -19.77 -13.64 -13.48
CA PRO A 91 -21.11 -13.11 -13.25
C PRO A 91 -21.59 -13.62 -11.89
N SER A 92 -21.49 -12.80 -10.85
CA SER A 92 -22.30 -12.99 -9.63
C SER A 92 -23.74 -12.56 -9.94
N SER A 93 -24.34 -13.27 -10.88
CA SER A 93 -25.73 -13.19 -11.32
C SER A 93 -26.19 -14.60 -11.68
N GLN A 94 -26.06 -15.53 -10.75
CA GLN A 94 -26.98 -16.66 -10.64
C GLN A 94 -27.79 -16.43 -9.37
N TRP A 95 -28.74 -15.49 -9.46
CA TRP A 95 -29.98 -15.66 -8.73
C TRP A 95 -30.49 -17.03 -9.15
N ALA A 96 -30.68 -17.91 -8.18
CA ALA A 96 -31.10 -19.27 -8.44
C ALA A 96 -32.43 -19.24 -9.19
N GLU A 97 -32.36 -19.45 -10.51
CA GLU A 97 -33.50 -19.84 -11.32
C GLU A 97 -33.74 -21.30 -10.95
N PHE A 98 -34.51 -21.51 -9.88
CA PHE A 98 -35.16 -22.79 -9.68
C PHE A 98 -36.36 -22.80 -10.61
N GLU A 99 -36.15 -23.36 -11.80
CA GLU A 99 -37.23 -23.91 -12.62
C GLU A 99 -37.84 -25.06 -11.82
N ASP A 100 -38.94 -24.79 -11.11
CA ASP A 100 -39.80 -25.85 -10.59
C ASP A 100 -40.72 -26.28 -11.75
N PHE A 101 -40.26 -27.32 -12.45
CA PHE A 101 -41.07 -28.08 -13.38
C PHE A 101 -41.72 -29.26 -12.66
N GLU A 102 -43.05 -29.34 -12.85
CA GLU A 102 -43.99 -30.46 -12.65
C GLU A 102 -44.83 -30.50 -11.35
#